data_AF-A0A660SFA3-F1
#
_entry.id   AF-A0A660SFA3-F1
#
_cell.length_a   1.000
_cell.length_b   1.000
_cell.length_c   1.000
_cell.angle_alpha   90.00
_cell.angle_beta   90.00
_cell.angle_gamma   90.00
#
_symmetry.space_group_name_H-M   'P 1'
#
loop_
_entity.id
_entity.type
_entity.pdbx_description
1 polymer ?
#
loop_
_entity_poly.entity_id
_entity_poly.type
_entity_poly.pdbx_seq_one_letter_code
_entity_poly.pdbx_strand_id
1 'polypeptide(L)' 'MPIYEYECLNCGKSFEHLHKRVGSRPRVSCPHCGSKDVRRVISRPGMVKIEWGGTCCGRSEPCDTPPCADGTCRRE' A
#
# COMPACT_ATOMS: atom_id res chain seq x y z
N MET A 1 5.48 -8.15 -9.43
CA MET A 1 6.80 -7.50 -9.32
C MET A 1 6.62 -6.19 -8.59
N PRO A 2 7.19 -6.00 -7.37
CA PRO A 2 7.09 -4.73 -6.67
C PRO A 2 7.99 -3.68 -7.36
N ILE A 3 7.37 -2.59 -7.81
CA ILE A 3 8.06 -1.38 -8.25
C ILE A 3 8.34 -0.57 -6.99
N TYR A 4 9.60 -0.18 -6.81
CA TYR A 4 10.00 0.67 -5.71
C TYR A 4 10.53 1.98 -6.26
N GLU A 5 10.12 3.08 -5.66
CA GLU A 5 10.60 4.42 -5.98
C GLU A 5 11.83 4.74 -5.11
N TYR A 6 12.83 5.37 -5.72
CA TYR A 6 14.07 5.78 -5.06
C TYR A 6 14.34 7.24 -5.34
N GLU A 7 14.93 7.92 -4.38
CA GLU A 7 15.37 9.31 -4.48
C GLU A 7 16.87 9.37 -4.17
N CYS A 8 17.66 9.98 -5.06
CA CYS A 8 19.08 10.15 -4.82
C CYS A 8 19.34 11.34 -3.90
N LEU A 9 20.08 11.13 -2.82
CA LEU A 9 20.42 12.19 -1.86
C LEU A 9 21.46 13.17 -2.40
N ASN A 10 22.17 12.82 -3.48
CA ASN A 10 23.25 13.64 -4.03
C ASN A 10 22.78 14.57 -5.16
N CYS A 11 21.85 14.12 -6.00
CA CYS A 11 21.32 14.92 -7.12
C CYS A 11 19.84 15.29 -6.97
N GLY A 12 19.15 14.79 -5.94
CA GLY A 12 17.73 15.08 -5.66
C GLY A 12 16.74 14.48 -6.66
N LYS A 13 17.20 13.63 -7.60
CA LYS A 13 16.32 13.03 -8.61
C LYS A 13 15.65 11.76 -8.09
N SER A 14 14.35 11.66 -8.30
CA SER A 14 13.59 10.43 -8.10
C SER A 14 13.62 9.54 -9.35
N PHE A 15 13.63 8.23 -9.15
CA PHE A 15 13.59 7.23 -10.22
C PHE A 15 12.97 5.91 -9.71
N GLU A 16 12.36 5.18 -10.61
CA GLU A 16 11.73 3.89 -10.30
C GLU A 16 12.69 2.74 -10.57
N HIS A 17 12.74 1.76 -9.66
CA HIS A 17 13.60 0.58 -9.80
C HIS A 17 12.84 -0.73 -9.58
N LEU A 18 12.77 -1.53 -10.65
CA LEU A 18 12.11 -2.83 -10.62
C LEU A 18 13.03 -3.92 -10.06
N HIS A 19 12.60 -4.51 -8.94
CA HIS A 19 13.36 -5.58 -8.31
C HIS A 19 13.01 -6.92 -8.93
N LYS A 20 13.97 -7.50 -9.68
CA LYS A 20 13.81 -8.82 -10.32
C LYS A 20 13.70 -9.97 -9.32
N ARG A 21 14.21 -9.81 -8.09
CA ARG A 21 14.13 -10.82 -7.00
C ARG A 21 13.84 -10.15 -5.66
N VAL A 22 12.90 -10.73 -4.90
CA VAL A 22 12.59 -10.35 -3.53
C VAL A 22 13.68 -10.97 -2.63
N GLY A 23 14.57 -10.16 -2.05
CA GLY A 23 15.57 -10.63 -1.05
C GLY A 23 17.02 -10.25 -1.34
N SER A 24 17.36 -9.87 -2.57
CA SER A 24 18.67 -9.29 -2.89
C SER A 24 18.71 -7.85 -2.40
N ARG A 25 19.60 -7.54 -1.44
CA ARG A 25 19.92 -6.15 -1.04
C ARG A 25 20.25 -5.36 -2.30
N PRO A 26 19.42 -4.40 -2.71
CA PRO A 26 19.55 -3.81 -4.01
C PRO A 26 20.69 -2.79 -3.94
N ARG A 27 21.80 -3.08 -4.62
CA ARG A 27 22.84 -2.08 -4.88
C ARG A 27 22.28 -1.14 -5.96
N VAL A 28 21.30 -0.33 -5.57
CA VAL A 28 20.70 0.66 -6.46
C VAL A 28 21.65 1.84 -6.53
N SER A 29 22.12 2.14 -7.72
CA SER A 29 22.86 3.38 -8.00
C SER A 29 21.97 4.33 -8.76
N CYS A 30 22.13 5.62 -8.53
CA CYS A 30 21.40 6.64 -9.28
C CYS A 30 21.83 6.61 -10.77
N PRO A 31 20.90 6.47 -11.72
CA PRO A 31 21.23 6.47 -13.15
C PRO A 31 21.73 7.82 -13.68
N HIS A 32 21.53 8.91 -12.92
CA HIS A 32 21.92 10.25 -13.36
C HIS A 32 23.32 10.68 -12.91
N CYS A 33 23.76 10.26 -11.72
CA CYS A 33 25.03 10.69 -11.15
C CYS A 33 25.92 9.53 -10.69
N GLY A 34 25.44 8.28 -10.74
CA GLY A 34 26.19 7.10 -10.31
C GLY A 34 26.35 6.94 -8.80
N SER A 35 25.79 7.85 -7.99
CA SER A 35 25.88 7.74 -6.53
C SER A 35 25.13 6.52 -6.00
N LYS A 36 25.66 5.91 -4.92
CA LYS A 36 25.05 4.80 -4.20
C LYS A 36 24.15 5.27 -3.05
N ASP A 37 24.19 6.57 -2.74
CA ASP A 37 23.36 7.21 -1.73
C ASP A 37 21.98 7.50 -2.30
N VAL A 38 21.13 6.47 -2.26
CA VAL A 38 19.74 6.54 -2.67
C VAL A 38 18.83 6.08 -1.52
N ARG A 39 17.75 6.81 -1.31
CA ARG A 39 16.73 6.53 -0.30
C ARG A 39 15.51 5.92 -0.99
N ARG A 40 14.99 4.81 -0.46
CA ARG A 40 13.72 4.26 -0.95
C ARG A 40 12.58 5.18 -0.51
N VAL A 41 11.89 5.77 -1.48
CA VAL A 41 10.65 6.48 -1.25
C VAL A 41 9.54 5.43 -1.33
N ILE A 42 8.98 5.08 -0.18
CA ILE A 42 7.73 4.33 -0.17
C ILE A 42 6.67 5.39 -0.36
N SER A 43 6.14 5.50 -1.58
CA SER A 43 4.93 6.27 -1.83
C SER A 43 3.91 5.72 -0.84
N ARG A 44 3.57 6.50 0.20
CA ARG A 44 2.56 6.10 1.18
C ARG A 44 1.32 5.83 0.34
N PRO A 45 0.83 4.58 0.21
CA PRO A 45 -0.50 4.43 -0.36
C PRO A 45 -1.36 5.32 0.52
N GLY A 46 -2.08 6.27 -0.10
CA GLY A 46 -2.95 7.17 0.63
C GLY A 46 -3.69 6.32 1.63
N MET A 47 -3.56 6.64 2.92
CA MET A 47 -4.31 5.95 3.96
C MET A 47 -5.76 6.21 3.62
N VAL A 48 -6.37 5.33 2.83
CA VAL A 48 -7.80 5.22 2.73
C VAL A 48 -8.17 4.95 4.18
N LYS A 49 -8.76 5.96 4.83
CA LYS A 49 -9.50 5.71 6.05
C LYS A 49 -10.53 4.67 5.63
N ILE A 50 -10.23 3.40 5.88
CA ILE A 50 -11.25 2.40 6.03
C ILE A 50 -11.98 2.80 7.29
N GLU A 51 -12.90 3.75 7.14
CA GLU A 51 -14.04 3.81 8.02
C GLU A 51 -14.62 2.42 7.91
N TRP A 52 -14.41 1.60 8.94
CA TRP A 52 -15.02 0.28 9.01
C TRP A 52 -16.49 0.52 8.77
N GLY A 53 -16.93 0.21 7.54
CA GLY A 53 -18.30 0.35 7.13
C GLY A 53 -19.11 -0.36 8.19
N GLY A 54 -20.14 0.33 8.70
CA GLY A 54 -20.95 -0.15 9.81
C GLY A 54 -21.39 -1.60 9.61
N THR A 55 -21.90 -2.20 10.68
CA THR A 55 -22.48 -3.54 10.60
C THR A 55 -23.48 -3.63 9.45
N CYS A 56 -23.80 -4.82 8.95
CA CYS A 56 -24.78 -5.00 7.86
C CYS A 56 -26.15 -4.31 8.11
N CYS A 57 -26.40 -3.83 9.33
CA CYS A 57 -27.55 -3.04 9.75
C CYS A 57 -27.36 -1.51 9.72
N GLY A 58 -26.22 -0.98 9.25
CA GLY A 58 -25.93 0.45 9.23
C GLY A 58 -25.65 1.08 10.60
N ARG A 59 -25.30 0.28 11.62
CA ARG A 59 -24.98 0.74 12.98
C ARG A 59 -23.54 0.41 13.35
N SER A 60 -23.02 1.07 14.39
CA SER A 60 -21.70 0.77 14.95
C SER A 60 -21.69 -0.50 15.83
N GLU A 61 -22.87 -0.95 16.27
CA GLU A 61 -23.04 -2.14 17.11
C GLU A 61 -23.64 -3.32 16.33
N PRO A 62 -23.30 -4.57 16.69
CA PRO A 62 -23.91 -5.77 16.13
C PRO A 62 -25.41 -5.83 16.46
N CYS A 63 -26.22 -6.25 15.48
CA CYS A 63 -27.64 -6.55 15.70
C CYS A 63 -27.80 -7.91 16.39
N ASP A 64 -28.78 -8.03 17.29
CA ASP A 64 -29.16 -9.33 17.87
C ASP A 64 -29.59 -10.36 16.82
N THR A 65 -30.12 -9.91 15.68
CA THR A 65 -30.46 -10.77 14.54
C THR A 65 -29.99 -10.11 13.24
N PRO A 66 -28.78 -10.43 12.75
CA PRO A 66 -28.30 -9.89 11.49
C PRO A 66 -29.14 -10.46 10.33
N PRO A 67 -29.37 -9.69 9.25
CA PRO A 67 -30.19 -10.10 8.10
C PRO A 67 -29.61 -11.27 7.29
N CYS A 68 -28.49 -11.84 7.74
CA CYS A 68 -27.81 -12.97 7.12
C CYS A 68 -27.58 -14.11 8.13
N ALA A 69 -28.28 -14.11 9.27
CA ALA A 69 -28.19 -15.15 10.30
C ALA A 69 -28.77 -16.50 9.81
N ASP A 70 -29.89 -16.47 9.09
CA ASP A 70 -30.65 -17.66 8.69
C ASP A 70 -30.25 -18.22 7.32
N GLY A 71 -29.02 -17.95 6.86
CA GLY A 71 -28.48 -18.49 5.60
C GLY A 71 -29.06 -17.87 4.32
N THR A 72 -29.97 -16.91 4.42
CA THR A 72 -30.40 -16.05 3.30
C THR A 72 -30.07 -14.61 3.63
N CYS A 73 -29.27 -13.97 2.78
CA CYS A 73 -28.85 -12.58 2.97
C CYS A 73 -29.58 -11.73 1.93
N ARG A 74 -30.56 -10.93 2.36
CA ARG A 74 -31.31 -10.02 1.47
C ARG A 74 -30.92 -8.57 1.76
N ARG A 75 -30.68 -7.81 0.69
CA ARG A 75 -30.56 -6.35 0.69
C ARG A 75 -31.83 -5.85 0.03
N GLU A 76 -32.77 -5.35 0.81
CA GLU A 76 -33.87 -4.50 0.30
C GLU A 76 -33.48 -3.03 0.43
#